data_AF-A0AAW9K403-F1
#
_entry.id   AF-A0AAW9K403-F1
#
_cell.length_a   1.000
_cell.length_b   1.000
_cell.length_c   1.000
_cell.angle_alpha   90.00
_cell.angle_beta   90.00
_cell.angle_gamma   90.00
#
_symmetry.space_group_name_H-M   'P 1'
#
loop_
_entity.id
_entity.type
_entity.pdbx_description
1 polymer ?
#
loop_
_entity_poly.entity_id
_entity_poly.type
_entity_poly.pdbx_seq_one_letter_code
_entity_poly.pdbx_strand_id
1 'polypeptide(L)'
;MDKEIKDTAILAYDLNYPIFTENNIETVRIKEKKEDLEPIIYGEMLKKEDKNSILIGKKLLDKLGINDAESVVGKEITLTAKLPDISGIPMMEPLVKNFKIVGIIGENFSNSDKLIVSIDDVKDLISYQNLNQNYYEENGADKVEVTVKNISDVSSVSDEITKMGYGT
;
A
#
# COMPACT_ATOMS: atom_id res chain seq x y z
N MET A 1 -14.82 -4.57 -20.54
CA MET A 1 -15.78 -4.41 -19.44
C MET A 1 -14.98 -4.04 -18.22
N ASP A 2 -15.28 -2.90 -17.63
CA ASP A 2 -14.53 -2.39 -16.50
C ASP A 2 -14.83 -3.25 -15.27
N LYS A 3 -13.81 -3.47 -14.43
CA LYS A 3 -13.90 -4.29 -13.23
C LYS A 3 -13.88 -3.37 -12.01
N GLU A 4 -14.80 -3.58 -11.08
CA GLU A 4 -14.93 -2.77 -9.86
C GLU A 4 -14.89 -3.67 -8.62
N ILE A 5 -14.25 -3.18 -7.56
CA ILE A 5 -14.30 -3.75 -6.22
C ILE A 5 -14.48 -2.63 -5.20
N LYS A 6 -15.26 -2.91 -4.16
CA LYS A 6 -15.49 -2.01 -3.02
C LYS A 6 -14.68 -2.46 -1.82
N ASP A 7 -14.43 -1.53 -0.89
CA ASP A 7 -13.82 -1.82 0.41
C ASP A 7 -12.48 -2.55 0.33
N THR A 8 -11.64 -2.15 -0.63
CA THR A 8 -10.28 -2.71 -0.78
C THR A 8 -9.29 -1.95 0.09
N ALA A 9 -8.44 -2.69 0.80
CA ALA A 9 -7.35 -2.11 1.57
C ALA A 9 -6.30 -1.49 0.64
N ILE A 10 -6.00 -0.21 0.89
CA ILE A 10 -4.92 0.53 0.25
C ILE A 10 -3.85 0.75 1.31
N LEU A 11 -2.61 0.38 1.01
CA LEU A 11 -1.46 0.72 1.82
C LEU A 11 -0.67 1.83 1.14
N ALA A 12 -0.46 2.92 1.87
CA ALA A 12 0.33 4.05 1.44
C ALA A 12 1.72 3.96 2.08
N TYR A 13 2.78 4.04 1.27
CA TYR A 13 4.16 3.97 1.75
C TYR A 13 4.91 5.25 1.46
N ASP A 14 5.78 5.65 2.39
CA ASP A 14 6.87 6.57 2.08
C ASP A 14 7.94 5.82 1.27
N LEU A 15 8.02 6.13 -0.02
CA LEU A 15 8.93 5.49 -0.97
C LEU A 15 10.40 5.90 -0.80
N ASN A 16 10.74 6.71 0.22
CA ASN A 16 12.12 6.80 0.70
C ASN A 16 12.60 5.52 1.39
N TYR A 17 11.67 4.64 1.78
CA TYR A 17 11.93 3.39 2.48
C TYR A 17 11.45 2.19 1.66
N PRO A 18 12.05 1.00 1.83
CA PRO A 18 11.64 -0.18 1.08
C PRO A 18 10.23 -0.65 1.47
N ILE A 19 9.43 -1.01 0.47
CA ILE A 19 8.08 -1.58 0.65
C ILE A 19 8.17 -3.01 1.19
N PHE A 20 9.15 -3.77 0.70
CA PHE A 20 9.44 -5.15 1.13
C PHE A 20 10.84 -5.19 1.72
N THR A 21 10.94 -5.64 2.97
CA THR A 21 12.24 -5.84 3.62
C THR A 21 12.87 -7.15 3.14
N GLU A 22 14.21 -7.24 3.16
CA GLU A 22 14.93 -8.47 2.83
C GLU A 22 14.45 -9.66 3.67
N ASN A 23 14.20 -9.42 4.96
CA ASN A 23 13.69 -10.47 5.85
C ASN A 23 12.30 -10.98 5.44
N ASN A 24 11.40 -10.09 4.96
CA ASN A 24 10.10 -10.53 4.46
C ASN A 24 10.26 -11.39 3.19
N ILE A 25 11.16 -11.01 2.29
CA ILE A 25 11.44 -11.75 1.07
C ILE A 25 12.01 -13.13 1.41
N GLU A 26 13.03 -13.17 2.26
CA GLU A 26 13.70 -14.41 2.67
C GLU A 26 12.76 -15.37 3.39
N THR A 27 11.91 -14.85 4.28
CA THR A 27 10.89 -15.66 4.97
C THR A 27 9.94 -16.33 3.96
N VAL A 28 9.54 -15.62 2.91
CA VAL A 28 8.71 -16.18 1.84
C VAL A 28 9.50 -17.23 1.03
N ARG A 29 10.75 -16.96 0.67
CA ARG A 29 11.62 -17.91 -0.06
C ARG A 29 11.79 -19.23 0.70
N ILE A 30 12.09 -19.16 1.99
CA ILE A 30 12.24 -20.33 2.87
C ILE A 30 10.91 -21.10 2.96
N LYS A 31 9.81 -20.39 3.21
CA LYS A 31 8.47 -21.00 3.35
C LYS A 31 8.05 -21.73 2.08
N GLU A 32 8.27 -21.11 0.92
CA GLU A 32 7.85 -21.62 -0.38
C GLU A 32 8.91 -22.53 -1.03
N LYS A 33 10.10 -22.67 -0.42
CA LYS A 33 11.25 -23.43 -0.89
C LYS A 33 11.71 -23.02 -2.30
N LYS A 34 11.78 -21.71 -2.52
CA LYS A 34 12.17 -21.10 -3.81
C LYS A 34 13.03 -19.86 -3.58
N GLU A 35 14.32 -20.00 -3.85
CA GLU A 35 15.34 -18.96 -3.62
C GLU A 35 15.22 -17.75 -4.56
N ASP A 36 14.59 -17.94 -5.72
CA ASP A 36 14.44 -16.93 -6.77
C ASP A 36 13.12 -16.16 -6.72
N LEU A 37 12.30 -16.38 -5.68
CA LEU A 37 11.04 -15.65 -5.52
C LEU A 37 11.31 -14.16 -5.27
N GLU A 38 10.64 -13.33 -6.07
CA GLU A 38 10.66 -11.87 -5.96
C GLU A 38 9.24 -11.35 -5.63
N PRO A 39 9.10 -10.23 -4.88
CA PRO A 39 7.80 -9.64 -4.57
C PRO A 39 6.99 -9.25 -5.81
N ILE A 40 7.65 -8.76 -6.86
CA ILE A 40 7.02 -8.29 -8.09
C ILE A 40 7.17 -9.37 -9.16
N ILE A 41 6.03 -9.90 -9.61
CA ILE A 41 6.00 -10.99 -10.62
C ILE A 41 5.86 -10.47 -12.06
N TYR A 42 5.35 -9.25 -12.23
CA TYR A 42 5.25 -8.55 -13.52
C TYR A 42 5.41 -7.05 -13.31
N GLY A 43 6.04 -6.37 -14.27
CA GLY A 43 6.30 -4.93 -14.20
C GLY A 43 7.46 -4.58 -13.27
N GLU A 44 7.36 -3.44 -12.59
CA GLU A 44 8.42 -2.88 -11.76
C GLU A 44 7.94 -2.56 -10.34
N MET A 45 8.89 -2.51 -9.40
CA MET A 45 8.66 -1.95 -8.06
C MET A 45 8.41 -0.45 -8.15
N LEU A 46 7.52 0.07 -7.29
CA LEU A 46 7.32 1.51 -7.14
C LEU A 46 8.59 2.22 -6.66
N LYS A 47 8.90 3.35 -7.31
CA LYS A 47 10.01 4.24 -6.97
C LYS A 47 9.47 5.60 -6.55
N LYS A 48 10.27 6.37 -5.82
CA LYS A 48 9.88 7.69 -5.29
C LYS A 48 9.49 8.69 -6.39
N GLU A 49 10.13 8.58 -7.55
CA GLU A 49 9.88 9.39 -8.74
C GLU A 49 8.60 9.00 -9.48
N ASP A 50 8.06 7.80 -9.23
CA ASP A 50 6.82 7.35 -9.86
C ASP A 50 5.65 8.15 -9.29
N LYS A 51 4.99 8.91 -10.15
CA LYS A 51 3.80 9.68 -9.82
C LYS A 51 2.57 8.98 -10.34
N ASN A 52 1.48 9.04 -9.56
CA ASN A 52 0.20 8.43 -9.89
C ASN A 52 0.37 6.98 -10.34
N SER A 53 1.20 6.22 -9.62
CA SER A 53 1.53 4.84 -9.93
C SER A 53 1.18 3.94 -8.76
N ILE A 54 0.83 2.68 -9.06
CA ILE A 54 0.32 1.73 -8.07
C ILE A 54 0.82 0.32 -8.34
N LEU A 55 1.06 -0.42 -7.27
CA LEU A 55 1.19 -1.87 -7.32
C LEU A 55 -0.15 -2.51 -6.95
N ILE A 56 -0.49 -3.60 -7.62
CA ILE A 56 -1.68 -4.37 -7.32
C ILE A 56 -1.31 -5.81 -6.99
N GLY A 57 -1.90 -6.34 -5.93
CA GLY A 57 -1.70 -7.72 -5.54
C GLY A 57 -2.38 -8.73 -6.45
N LYS A 58 -1.72 -9.87 -6.71
CA LYS A 58 -2.27 -10.96 -7.53
C LYS A 58 -3.60 -11.52 -6.99
N LYS A 59 -3.72 -11.71 -5.66
CA LYS A 59 -4.98 -12.17 -5.05
C LYS A 59 -6.10 -11.14 -5.19
N LEU A 60 -5.76 -9.84 -5.26
CA LEU A 60 -6.76 -8.80 -5.54
C LEU A 60 -7.25 -8.86 -6.99
N LEU A 61 -6.34 -9.08 -7.95
CA LEU A 61 -6.72 -9.34 -9.35
C LEU A 61 -7.60 -10.58 -9.49
N ASP A 62 -7.29 -11.65 -8.76
CA ASP A 62 -8.10 -12.87 -8.75
C ASP A 62 -9.52 -12.61 -8.21
N LYS A 63 -9.66 -11.80 -7.15
CA LYS A 63 -10.96 -11.36 -6.65
C LYS A 63 -11.75 -10.54 -7.68
N LEU A 64 -11.08 -9.82 -8.57
CA LEU A 64 -11.69 -9.09 -9.70
C LEU A 64 -12.05 -10.01 -10.88
N GLY A 65 -11.66 -11.29 -10.82
CA GLY A 65 -11.79 -12.24 -11.91
C GLY A 65 -10.88 -11.90 -13.10
N ILE A 66 -9.70 -11.35 -12.82
CA ILE A 66 -8.66 -11.04 -13.81
C ILE A 66 -7.55 -12.09 -13.66
N ASN A 67 -7.57 -13.10 -14.53
CA ASN A 67 -6.63 -14.22 -14.46
C ASN A 67 -5.29 -13.89 -15.15
N ASP A 68 -5.33 -13.07 -16.20
CA ASP A 68 -4.15 -12.61 -16.93
C ASP A 68 -3.59 -11.33 -16.29
N ALA A 69 -2.76 -11.53 -15.26
CA ALA A 69 -2.20 -10.44 -14.47
C ALA A 69 -1.17 -9.59 -15.23
N GLU A 70 -0.39 -10.19 -16.14
CA GLU A 70 0.62 -9.48 -16.93
C GLU A 70 -0.03 -8.39 -17.79
N SER A 71 -1.18 -8.71 -18.42
CA SER A 71 -1.91 -7.75 -19.25
C SER A 71 -2.40 -6.50 -18.51
N VAL A 72 -2.37 -6.50 -17.18
CA VAL A 72 -2.83 -5.38 -16.36
C VAL A 72 -1.74 -4.32 -16.20
N VAL A 73 -0.47 -4.69 -16.33
CA VAL A 73 0.64 -3.74 -16.26
C VAL A 73 0.49 -2.69 -17.36
N GLY A 74 0.61 -1.42 -16.98
CA GLY A 74 0.43 -0.27 -17.86
C GLY A 74 -1.00 0.21 -18.02
N LYS A 75 -2.00 -0.54 -17.55
CA LYS A 75 -3.40 -0.07 -17.51
C LYS A 75 -3.64 0.90 -16.36
N GLU A 76 -4.75 1.62 -16.44
CA GLU A 76 -5.19 2.54 -15.40
C GLU A 76 -6.15 1.86 -14.42
N ILE A 77 -6.11 2.32 -13.17
CA ILE A 77 -7.08 2.03 -12.12
C ILE A 77 -7.56 3.34 -11.50
N THR A 78 -8.84 3.41 -11.20
CA THR A 78 -9.46 4.57 -10.55
C THR A 78 -9.78 4.24 -9.10
N LEU A 79 -9.23 5.02 -8.18
CA LEU A 79 -9.61 5.01 -6.77
C LEU A 79 -10.68 6.08 -6.55
N THR A 80 -11.76 5.70 -5.88
CA THR A 80 -12.85 6.62 -5.54
C THR A 80 -13.12 6.54 -4.05
N ALA A 81 -12.90 7.64 -3.32
CA ALA A 81 -13.33 7.79 -1.95
C ALA A 81 -14.70 8.48 -1.90
N LYS A 82 -15.62 7.89 -1.14
CA LYS A 82 -16.96 8.44 -0.90
C LYS A 82 -17.23 8.43 0.60
N LEU A 83 -17.66 9.57 1.11
CA LEU A 83 -18.18 9.63 2.47
C LEU A 83 -19.61 9.08 2.49
N PRO A 84 -20.05 8.47 3.60
CA PRO A 84 -21.43 8.05 3.76
C PRO A 84 -22.35 9.27 3.77
N ASP A 85 -23.58 9.10 3.29
CA ASP A 85 -24.61 10.12 3.43
C ASP A 85 -25.03 10.27 4.89
N ILE A 86 -24.73 11.43 5.47
CA ILE A 86 -25.11 11.76 6.86
C ILE A 86 -26.21 12.81 6.82
N SER A 87 -27.37 12.48 7.37
CA SER A 87 -28.53 13.39 7.42
C SER A 87 -28.15 14.72 8.09
N GLY A 88 -28.38 15.83 7.39
CA GLY A 88 -28.09 17.19 7.88
C GLY A 88 -26.68 17.71 7.52
N ILE A 89 -25.83 16.90 6.90
CA ILE A 89 -24.55 17.33 6.32
C ILE A 89 -24.71 17.38 4.79
N PRO A 90 -24.27 18.46 4.12
CA PRO A 90 -24.26 18.50 2.66
C PRO A 90 -23.45 17.34 2.08
N MET A 91 -24.01 16.68 1.05
CA MET A 91 -23.32 15.62 0.33
C MET A 91 -22.01 16.15 -0.25
N MET A 92 -20.91 15.50 0.10
CA MET A 92 -19.59 15.85 -0.45
C MET A 92 -19.34 15.06 -1.73
N GLU A 93 -18.83 15.74 -2.75
CA GLU A 93 -18.45 15.08 -4.00
C GLU A 93 -17.39 14.00 -3.74
N PRO A 94 -17.48 12.83 -4.40
CA PRO A 94 -16.46 11.79 -4.33
C PRO A 94 -15.09 12.33 -4.75
N LEU A 95 -14.05 11.96 -4.02
CA LEU A 95 -12.67 12.21 -4.45
C LEU A 95 -12.22 11.06 -5.35
N VAL A 96 -11.83 11.39 -6.58
CA VAL A 96 -11.44 10.42 -7.61
C VAL A 96 -9.98 10.62 -7.99
N LYS A 97 -9.20 9.54 -8.00
CA LYS A 97 -7.79 9.56 -8.42
C LYS A 97 -7.50 8.40 -9.37
N ASN A 98 -6.75 8.69 -10.42
CA ASN A 98 -6.35 7.69 -11.42
C ASN A 98 -4.88 7.34 -11.24
N PHE A 99 -4.58 6.05 -11.32
CA PHE A 99 -3.23 5.52 -11.17
C PHE A 99 -2.92 4.58 -12.33
N LYS A 100 -1.66 4.58 -12.76
CA LYS A 100 -1.13 3.56 -13.66
C LYS A 100 -0.61 2.37 -12.86
N ILE A 101 -1.03 1.18 -13.24
CA ILE A 101 -0.52 -0.06 -12.64
C ILE A 101 0.89 -0.31 -13.18
N VAL A 102 1.90 -0.24 -12.30
CA VAL A 102 3.31 -0.39 -12.70
C VAL A 102 3.88 -1.76 -12.38
N GLY A 103 3.26 -2.49 -11.44
CA GLY A 103 3.71 -3.83 -11.09
C GLY A 103 2.66 -4.66 -10.36
N ILE A 104 2.85 -5.98 -10.42
CA ILE A 104 1.96 -6.97 -9.80
C ILE A 104 2.70 -7.67 -8.67
N ILE A 105 2.13 -7.64 -7.46
CA ILE A 105 2.70 -8.32 -6.29
C ILE A 105 2.32 -9.80 -6.33
N GLY A 106 3.31 -10.68 -6.18
CA GLY A 106 3.13 -12.13 -6.18
C GLY A 106 2.24 -12.63 -5.05
N GLU A 107 1.50 -13.71 -5.29
CA GLU A 107 0.48 -14.26 -4.38
C GLU A 107 1.00 -14.71 -3.00
N ASN A 108 2.29 -15.04 -2.91
CA ASN A 108 2.92 -15.55 -1.70
C ASN A 108 3.29 -14.44 -0.70
N PHE A 109 3.26 -13.17 -1.13
CA PHE A 109 3.62 -12.03 -0.30
C PHE A 109 2.42 -11.47 0.45
N SER A 110 2.67 -10.84 1.62
CA SER A 110 1.66 -10.36 2.58
C SER A 110 0.71 -9.29 2.02
N ASN A 111 1.12 -8.58 0.96
CA ASN A 111 0.34 -7.52 0.33
C ASN A 111 -0.31 -7.96 -1.00
N SER A 112 -0.35 -9.27 -1.26
CA SER A 112 -0.94 -9.84 -2.48
C SER A 112 -2.44 -9.61 -2.65
N ASP A 113 -3.15 -9.16 -1.62
CA ASP A 113 -4.58 -8.87 -1.66
C ASP A 113 -4.92 -7.38 -1.56
N LYS A 114 -3.91 -6.50 -1.68
CA LYS A 114 -4.02 -5.06 -1.47
C LYS A 114 -3.55 -4.26 -2.69
N LEU A 115 -3.78 -2.96 -2.61
CA LEU A 115 -3.13 -1.95 -3.44
C LEU A 115 -2.01 -1.29 -2.66
N ILE A 116 -0.87 -1.01 -3.31
CA ILE A 116 0.23 -0.25 -2.73
C ILE A 116 0.48 1.01 -3.55
N VAL A 117 0.48 2.17 -2.88
CA VAL A 117 0.66 3.51 -3.49
C VAL A 117 1.70 4.31 -2.72
N SER A 118 2.24 5.35 -3.37
CA SER A 118 3.01 6.38 -2.67
C SER A 118 2.09 7.17 -1.74
N ILE A 119 2.55 7.44 -0.52
CA ILE A 119 1.82 8.29 0.43
C ILE A 119 1.61 9.69 -0.12
N ASP A 120 2.61 10.26 -0.82
CA ASP A 120 2.51 11.58 -1.45
C ASP A 120 1.35 11.66 -2.45
N ASP A 121 1.03 10.54 -3.10
CA ASP A 121 -0.03 10.49 -4.11
C ASP A 121 -1.43 10.28 -3.48
N VAL A 122 -1.56 10.01 -2.19
CA VAL A 122 -2.87 9.74 -1.54
C VAL A 122 -3.13 10.50 -0.25
N LYS A 123 -2.28 11.45 0.13
CA LYS A 123 -2.51 12.33 1.30
C LYS A 123 -3.85 13.03 1.25
N ASP A 124 -4.28 13.48 0.08
CA ASP A 124 -5.59 14.12 -0.13
C ASP A 124 -6.76 13.16 0.08
N LEU A 125 -6.62 11.86 -0.23
CA LEU A 125 -7.62 10.85 0.10
C LEU A 125 -7.75 10.69 1.63
N ILE A 126 -6.63 10.70 2.35
CA ILE A 126 -6.62 10.65 3.83
C ILE A 126 -7.27 11.92 4.40
N SER A 127 -6.90 13.09 3.88
CA SER A 127 -7.50 14.37 4.28
C SER A 127 -9.00 14.43 4.02
N TYR A 128 -9.45 13.89 2.88
CA TYR A 128 -10.87 13.79 2.52
C TYR A 128 -11.63 12.89 3.50
N GLN A 129 -11.09 11.71 3.83
CA GLN A 129 -11.72 10.76 4.76
C GLN A 129 -11.85 11.33 6.18
N ASN A 130 -10.91 12.17 6.60
CA ASN A 130 -10.88 12.77 7.93
C ASN A 130 -11.53 14.15 8.02
N LEU A 131 -12.06 14.68 6.91
CA LEU A 131 -12.62 16.04 6.83
C LEU A 131 -11.64 17.12 7.34
N ASN A 132 -10.34 16.88 7.18
CA ASN A 132 -9.26 17.77 7.60
C ASN A 132 -8.20 17.83 6.51
N GLN A 133 -8.04 19.00 5.88
CA GLN A 133 -7.11 19.18 4.76
C GLN A 133 -5.66 18.92 5.14
N ASN A 134 -5.28 19.18 6.39
CA ASN A 134 -3.91 19.04 6.90
C ASN A 134 -3.71 17.76 7.72
N TYR A 135 -4.62 16.79 7.60
CA TYR A 135 -4.62 15.63 8.50
C TYR A 135 -3.27 14.91 8.50
N TYR A 136 -2.68 14.68 7.33
CA TYR A 136 -1.39 13.98 7.24
C TYR A 136 -0.25 14.82 7.80
N GLU A 137 -0.23 16.13 7.57
CA GLU A 137 0.79 17.02 8.10
C GLU A 137 0.74 17.10 9.64
N GLU A 138 -0.47 17.00 10.21
CA GLU A 138 -0.69 17.05 11.66
C GLU A 138 -0.42 15.71 12.36
N ASN A 139 -0.71 14.58 11.71
CA ASN A 139 -0.69 13.25 12.35
C ASN A 139 0.40 12.31 11.81
N GLY A 140 0.95 12.58 10.62
CA GLY A 140 1.92 11.74 9.96
C GLY A 140 1.36 10.37 9.52
N ALA A 141 2.25 9.40 9.39
CA ALA A 141 1.89 8.02 9.12
C ALA A 141 1.30 7.35 10.36
N ASP A 142 0.31 6.48 10.16
CA ASP A 142 -0.37 5.73 11.21
C ASP A 142 0.46 4.55 11.75
N LYS A 143 1.38 4.03 10.93
CA LYS A 143 2.28 2.94 11.28
C LYS A 143 3.70 3.17 10.74
N VAL A 144 4.68 2.83 11.55
CA VAL A 144 6.09 2.66 11.14
C VAL A 144 6.49 1.22 11.41
N GLU A 145 7.19 0.58 10.46
CA GLU A 145 7.74 -0.75 10.64
C GLU A 145 9.26 -0.68 10.60
N VAL A 146 9.91 -1.13 11.66
CA VAL A 146 11.37 -1.09 11.81
C VAL A 146 11.90 -2.52 11.88
N THR A 147 12.80 -2.85 10.96
CA THR A 147 13.55 -4.12 11.00
C THR A 147 14.93 -3.87 11.58
N VAL A 148 15.25 -4.58 12.65
CA VAL A 148 16.57 -4.55 13.28
C VAL A 148 17.40 -5.76 12.86
N LYS A 149 18.72 -5.62 12.90
CA LYS A 149 19.64 -6.68 12.45
C LYS A 149 19.62 -7.91 13.38
N ASN A 150 19.56 -7.69 14.69
CA ASN A 150 19.59 -8.77 15.68
C ASN A 150 18.40 -8.70 16.62
N ILE A 151 17.93 -9.86 17.06
CA ILE A 151 16.84 -9.94 18.06
C ILE A 151 17.20 -9.27 19.39
N SER A 152 18.49 -9.25 19.74
CA SER A 152 19.00 -8.56 20.93
C SER A 152 18.79 -7.05 20.88
N ASP A 153 18.66 -6.48 19.69
CA ASP A 153 18.55 -5.03 19.47
C ASP A 153 17.08 -4.57 19.51
N VAL A 154 16.12 -5.51 19.50
CA VAL A 154 14.68 -5.20 19.48
C VAL A 154 14.30 -4.37 20.70
N SER A 155 14.73 -4.79 21.91
CA SER A 155 14.35 -4.09 23.14
C SER A 155 14.89 -2.67 23.18
N SER A 156 16.16 -2.47 22.87
CA SER A 156 16.78 -1.13 22.92
C SER A 156 16.19 -0.19 21.87
N VAL A 157 15.92 -0.69 20.65
CA VAL A 157 15.26 0.10 19.61
C VAL A 157 13.81 0.41 19.98
N SER A 158 13.08 -0.56 20.54
CA SER A 158 11.71 -0.36 21.03
C SER A 158 11.64 0.70 22.13
N ASP A 159 12.59 0.69 23.07
CA ASP A 159 12.67 1.68 24.15
C ASP A 159 12.88 3.09 23.60
N GLU A 160 13.77 3.25 22.60
CA GLU A 160 13.99 4.54 21.94
C GLU A 160 12.75 5.02 21.18
N ILE A 161 12.07 4.14 20.45
CA ILE A 161 10.81 4.48 19.75
C ILE A 161 9.73 4.90 20.76
N THR A 162 9.62 4.19 21.88
CA THR A 162 8.66 4.51 22.94
C THR A 162 8.93 5.89 23.54
N LYS A 163 10.20 6.26 23.74
CA LYS A 163 10.60 7.61 24.22
C LYS A 163 10.20 8.72 23.25
N MET A 164 10.05 8.43 21.96
CA MET A 164 9.55 9.37 20.96
C MET A 164 8.02 9.56 21.00
N GLY A 165 7.31 8.83 21.88
CA GLY A 165 5.87 8.93 22.06
C GLY A 165 5.06 7.95 21.20
N TYR A 166 5.72 7.04 20.48
CA TYR A 166 5.06 5.98 19.73
C TYR A 166 4.76 4.77 20.63
N GLY A 167 3.61 4.13 20.40
CA GLY A 167 3.36 2.79 20.94
C GLY A 167 4.08 1.74 20.10
N THR A 168 4.67 0.75 20.76
CA THR A 168 5.39 -0.39 20.14
C THR A 168 4.72 -1.71 20.49
#